data_AF-A0A8T4G0G9-F1
#
_entry.id   AF-A0A8T4G0G9-F1
#
_cell.length_a   1.000
_cell.length_b   1.000
_cell.length_c   1.000
_cell.angle_alpha   90.00
_cell.angle_beta   90.00
_cell.angle_gamma   90.00
#
_symmetry.space_group_name_H-M   'P 1'
#
loop_
_entity.id
_entity.type
_entity.pdbx_description
1 polymer ?
#
loop_
_entity_poly.entity_id
_entity_poly.type
_entity_poly.pdbx_seq_one_letter_code
_entity_poly.pdbx_strand_id
1 'polypeptide(L)'
;MRIKELLKLVDEAIANVKVAIVVSKQRVFESPHTSWEFTQRSLELQDELDRLNRIKDYLMKLDPNEEVEKRFSKEEFEELLKYLTMLREMKEHEF
;
A
#
# COMPACT_ATOMS: atom_id res chain seq x y z
N MET A 1 17.69 -4.94 7.52
CA MET A 1 16.41 -4.43 8.05
C MET A 1 15.68 -5.58 8.74
N ARG A 2 14.97 -5.36 9.86
CA ARG A 2 14.21 -6.44 10.55
C ARG A 2 12.79 -6.54 10.01
N ILE A 3 12.16 -7.71 10.10
CA ILE A 3 10.76 -7.90 9.69
C ILE A 3 9.81 -6.94 10.41
N LYS A 4 10.06 -6.63 11.69
CA LYS A 4 9.30 -5.61 12.44
C LYS A 4 9.34 -4.20 11.80
N GLU A 5 10.44 -3.84 11.16
CA GLU A 5 10.60 -2.54 10.51
C GLU A 5 9.89 -2.53 9.16
N LEU A 6 9.94 -3.66 8.45
CA LEU A 6 9.21 -3.83 7.20
C LEU A 6 7.69 -3.81 7.43
N LEU A 7 7.22 -4.46 8.48
CA LEU A 7 5.81 -4.40 8.91
C LEU A 7 5.35 -2.96 9.16
N LYS A 8 6.18 -2.13 9.79
CA LYS A 8 5.86 -0.71 9.97
C LYS A 8 5.72 0.04 8.65
N LEU A 9 6.61 -0.20 7.68
CA LEU A 9 6.49 0.42 6.35
C LEU A 9 5.22 -0.02 5.63
N VAL A 10 4.86 -1.30 5.75
CA VAL A 10 3.60 -1.83 5.20
C VAL A 10 2.40 -1.19 5.88
N ASP A 11 2.42 -1.03 7.20
CA ASP A 11 1.35 -0.35 7.94
C ASP A 11 1.20 1.12 7.54
N GLU A 12 2.31 1.84 7.33
CA GLU A 12 2.31 3.21 6.81
C GLU A 12 1.71 3.28 5.40
N ALA A 13 2.11 2.36 4.50
CA ALA A 13 1.55 2.29 3.15
C ALA A 13 0.05 1.99 3.15
N ILE A 14 -0.40 1.05 4.00
CA ILE A 14 -1.83 0.73 4.19
C ILE A 14 -2.60 1.96 4.67
N ALA A 15 -2.04 2.72 5.61
CA ALA A 15 -2.69 3.94 6.11
C ALA A 15 -2.84 4.98 4.98
N ASN A 16 -1.81 5.20 4.18
CA ASN A 16 -1.85 6.13 3.05
C ASN A 16 -2.88 5.72 1.99
N VAL A 17 -2.91 4.44 1.60
CA VAL A 17 -3.90 3.93 0.62
C VAL A 17 -5.32 4.08 1.14
N LYS A 18 -5.57 3.83 2.44
CA LYS A 18 -6.88 4.07 3.06
C LYS A 18 -7.29 5.54 3.00
N VAL A 19 -6.37 6.46 3.25
CA VAL A 19 -6.64 7.91 3.12
C VAL A 19 -7.00 8.25 1.67
N ALA A 20 -6.22 7.75 0.70
CA ALA A 20 -6.49 7.96 -0.73
C ALA A 20 -7.88 7.45 -1.15
N ILE A 21 -8.32 6.28 -0.65
CA ILE A 21 -9.68 5.75 -0.89
C ILE A 21 -10.74 6.71 -0.36
N VAL A 22 -10.56 7.23 0.86
CA VAL A 22 -11.53 8.15 1.47
C VAL A 22 -11.62 9.45 0.68
N VAL A 23 -10.47 10.02 0.28
CA VAL A 23 -10.41 11.23 -0.55
C VAL A 23 -11.06 10.99 -1.91
N SER A 24 -10.73 9.89 -2.58
CA SER A 24 -11.31 9.53 -3.87
C SER A 24 -12.83 9.39 -3.78
N LYS A 25 -13.35 8.71 -2.74
CA LYS A 25 -14.80 8.59 -2.49
C LYS A 25 -15.49 9.92 -2.22
N GLN A 26 -14.82 10.90 -1.61
CA GLN A 26 -15.38 12.24 -1.45
C GLN A 26 -15.48 12.98 -2.78
N ARG A 27 -14.49 12.84 -3.66
CA ARG A 27 -14.46 13.49 -4.98
C ARG A 27 -15.41 12.88 -6.01
N VAL A 28 -15.87 11.64 -5.81
CA VAL A 28 -16.93 11.00 -6.62
C VAL A 28 -18.19 11.86 -6.71
N PHE A 29 -18.46 12.72 -5.72
CA PHE A 29 -19.63 13.59 -5.66
C PHE A 29 -19.44 14.98 -6.31
N GLU A 30 -18.24 15.31 -6.82
CA GLU A 30 -17.94 16.64 -7.35
C GLU A 30 -18.51 16.87 -8.78
N SER A 31 -18.53 15.85 -9.64
CA SER A 31 -19.10 15.94 -10.99
C SER A 31 -19.41 14.56 -11.60
N PRO A 32 -20.47 14.40 -12.44
CA PRO A 32 -20.84 13.12 -13.04
C PRO A 32 -19.77 12.48 -13.93
N HIS A 33 -18.95 13.29 -14.60
CA HIS A 33 -17.92 12.79 -15.54
C HIS A 33 -16.69 12.27 -14.79
N THR A 34 -16.27 12.96 -13.73
CA THR A 34 -15.20 12.53 -12.85
C THR A 34 -15.64 11.42 -11.89
N SER A 35 -16.94 11.28 -11.65
CA SER A 35 -17.52 10.21 -10.81
C SER A 35 -17.13 8.81 -11.29
N TRP A 36 -17.10 8.57 -12.61
CA TRP A 36 -16.72 7.27 -13.16
C TRP A 36 -15.23 6.99 -12.97
N GLU A 37 -14.37 7.97 -13.27
CA GLU A 37 -12.92 7.86 -13.08
C GLU A 37 -12.56 7.63 -11.61
N PHE A 38 -13.14 8.40 -10.69
CA PHE A 38 -12.92 8.22 -9.25
C PHE A 38 -13.52 6.91 -8.72
N THR A 39 -14.62 6.40 -9.30
CA THR A 39 -15.17 5.09 -8.92
C THR A 39 -14.23 3.96 -9.34
N GLN A 40 -13.73 3.98 -10.58
CA GLN A 40 -12.73 3.01 -11.04
C GLN A 40 -11.45 3.09 -10.20
N ARG A 41 -10.97 4.30 -9.93
CA ARG A 41 -9.80 4.56 -9.08
C ARG A 41 -9.99 4.02 -7.66
N SER A 42 -11.17 4.20 -7.07
CA SER A 42 -11.46 3.67 -5.74
C SER A 42 -11.47 2.14 -5.71
N LEU A 43 -11.86 1.46 -6.80
CA LEU A 43 -11.79 0.00 -6.90
C LEU A 43 -10.34 -0.47 -7.02
N GLU A 44 -9.54 0.18 -7.88
CA GLU A 44 -8.10 -0.11 -8.02
C GLU A 44 -7.36 0.05 -6.68
N LEU A 45 -7.67 1.11 -5.92
CA LEU A 45 -7.10 1.33 -4.60
C LEU A 45 -7.56 0.29 -3.57
N GLN A 46 -8.78 -0.22 -3.67
CA GLN A 46 -9.26 -1.29 -2.79
C GLN A 46 -8.53 -2.61 -3.08
N ASP A 47 -8.35 -2.96 -4.35
CA ASP A 47 -7.56 -4.13 -4.74
C ASP A 47 -6.11 -4.01 -4.24
N GLU A 48 -5.55 -2.80 -4.29
CA GLU A 48 -4.21 -2.52 -3.80
C GLU A 48 -4.09 -2.66 -2.29
N LEU A 49 -5.10 -2.16 -1.56
CA LEU A 49 -5.20 -2.34 -0.12
C LEU A 49 -5.26 -3.84 0.26
N ASP A 50 -6.00 -4.64 -0.50
CA ASP A 50 -6.08 -6.09 -0.29
C ASP A 50 -4.75 -6.79 -0.54
N ARG A 51 -3.98 -6.36 -1.56
CA ARG A 51 -2.61 -6.86 -1.79
C ARG A 51 -1.69 -6.54 -0.61
N LEU A 52 -1.71 -5.31 -0.12
CA LEU A 52 -0.91 -4.90 1.04
C LEU A 52 -1.31 -5.66 2.31
N ASN A 53 -2.60 -5.91 2.52
CA ASN A 53 -3.08 -6.73 3.64
C ASN A 53 -2.56 -8.18 3.55
N ARG A 54 -2.54 -8.79 2.35
CA ARG A 54 -1.96 -10.12 2.17
C ARG A 54 -0.46 -10.15 2.48
N ILE A 55 0.28 -9.12 2.04
CA ILE A 55 1.70 -8.96 2.36
C ILE A 55 1.88 -8.82 3.87
N LYS A 56 1.05 -8.01 4.54
CA LYS A 56 1.07 -7.86 5.99
C LYS A 56 0.79 -9.19 6.71
N ASP A 57 -0.24 -9.93 6.31
CA ASP A 57 -0.56 -11.24 6.88
C ASP A 57 0.57 -12.25 6.70
N TYR A 58 1.26 -12.21 5.56
CA TYR A 58 2.43 -13.03 5.31
C TYR A 58 3.59 -12.65 6.24
N LEU A 59 3.88 -11.35 6.37
CA LEU A 59 4.94 -10.83 7.24
C LEU A 59 4.64 -11.05 8.74
N MET A 60 3.36 -11.03 9.15
CA MET A 60 2.95 -11.33 10.53
C MET A 60 3.14 -12.79 10.93
N LYS A 61 3.17 -13.71 9.96
CA LYS A 61 3.48 -15.14 10.19
C LYS A 61 4.99 -15.39 10.35
N LEU A 62 5.82 -14.43 9.96
CA LEU A 62 7.27 -14.52 10.10
C LEU A 62 7.72 -14.02 11.48
N ASP A 63 8.94 -14.37 11.85
CA ASP A 63 9.49 -13.92 13.13
C ASP A 63 9.86 -12.42 13.06
N PRO A 64 9.31 -11.56 13.92
CA PRO A 64 9.52 -10.12 13.85
C PRO A 64 10.98 -9.70 14.11
N ASN A 65 11.79 -10.57 14.70
CA ASN A 65 13.22 -10.35 14.90
C ASN A 65 14.10 -10.97 13.83
N GLU A 66 13.54 -11.75 12.90
CA GLU A 66 14.28 -12.32 11.78
C GLU A 66 14.71 -11.21 10.81
N GLU A 67 15.88 -11.43 10.20
CA GLU A 67 16.41 -10.54 9.18
C GLU A 67 15.73 -10.83 7.86
N VAL A 68 15.33 -9.78 7.17
CA VAL A 68 14.60 -9.90 5.89
C VAL A 68 15.44 -10.62 4.84
N GLU A 69 16.77 -10.49 4.90
CA GLU A 69 17.74 -11.17 4.03
C GLU A 69 17.73 -12.71 4.15
N LYS A 70 17.20 -13.27 5.25
CA LYS A 70 17.08 -14.72 5.42
C LYS A 70 15.88 -15.33 4.68
N ARG A 71 14.91 -14.50 4.29
CA ARG A 71 13.63 -14.93 3.73
C ARG A 71 13.38 -14.43 2.32
N PHE A 72 13.90 -13.26 1.99
CA PHE A 72 13.74 -12.64 0.69
C PHE A 72 15.09 -12.56 -0.01
N SER A 73 15.08 -12.78 -1.32
CA SER A 73 16.23 -12.44 -2.14
C SER A 73 16.45 -10.93 -2.10
N LYS A 74 17.70 -10.50 -2.24
CA LYS A 74 18.05 -9.08 -2.18
C LYS A 74 17.27 -8.24 -3.20
N GLU A 75 17.05 -8.82 -4.39
CA GLU A 75 16.25 -8.23 -5.48
C GLU A 75 14.77 -8.12 -5.11
N GLU A 76 14.15 -9.18 -4.60
CA GLU A 76 12.74 -9.19 -4.18
C GLU A 76 12.48 -8.17 -3.06
N PHE A 77 13.41 -8.05 -2.11
CA PHE A 77 13.29 -7.07 -1.04
C PHE A 77 13.41 -5.63 -1.54
N GLU A 78 14.29 -5.38 -2.50
CA GLU A 78 14.50 -4.05 -3.07
C GLU A 78 13.31 -3.63 -3.94
N GLU A 79 12.70 -4.56 -4.69
CA GLU A 79 11.44 -4.32 -5.40
C GLU A 79 10.29 -4.00 -4.44
N LEU A 80 10.15 -4.77 -3.36
CA LEU A 80 9.13 -4.52 -2.33
C LEU A 80 9.33 -3.16 -1.66
N LEU A 81 10.58 -2.78 -1.39
CA LEU A 81 10.91 -1.47 -0.84
C LEU A 81 10.58 -0.33 -1.80
N LYS A 82 10.92 -0.47 -3.09
CA LYS A 82 10.53 0.50 -4.13
C LYS A 82 9.02 0.64 -4.21
N TYR A 83 8.31 -0.48 -4.15
CA TYR A 83 6.85 -0.51 -4.18
C TYR A 83 6.22 0.25 -3.00
N LEU A 84 6.66 -0.07 -1.78
CA LEU A 84 6.19 0.61 -0.57
C LEU A 84 6.57 2.09 -0.56
N THR A 85 7.75 2.43 -1.08
CA THR A 85 8.20 3.82 -1.22
C THR A 85 7.33 4.57 -2.23
N MET A 86 7.00 3.96 -3.37
CA MET A 86 6.10 4.53 -4.36
C MET A 86 4.73 4.82 -3.75
N LEU A 87 4.16 3.87 -3.01
CA LEU A 87 2.88 4.06 -2.31
C LEU A 87 2.96 5.14 -1.21
N ARG A 88 4.14 5.33 -0.61
CA ARG A 88 4.38 6.39 0.37
C ARG A 88 4.52 7.76 -0.28
N GLU A 89 5.13 7.82 -1.47
CA GLU A 89 5.39 9.05 -2.21
C GLU A 89 4.23 9.47 -3.12
N MET A 90 3.29 8.57 -3.42
CA MET A 90 2.01 8.89 -4.04
C MET A 90 1.25 9.87 -3.14
N LYS A 91 1.37 11.16 -3.44
CA LYS A 91 0.67 12.24 -2.73
C LYS A 91 -0.78 12.33 -3.20
N GLU A 92 -1.61 12.85 -2.30
CA GLU A 92 -3.06 13.15 -2.40
C GLU A 92 -3.52 13.91 -3.67
N HIS A 93 -2.60 14.38 -4.52
CA HIS A 93 -2.86 15.09 -5.78
C HIS A 93 -2.71 14.23 -7.05
N GLU A 94 -2.12 13.03 -6.97
CA GLU A 94 -2.14 12.05 -8.08
C GLU A 94 -3.36 11.10 -8.01
N PHE A 95 -4.30 11.38 -7.11
CA PHE A 95 -5.60 10.73 -7.01
C PHE A 95 -6.71 11.62 -7.50
#